data_AF-A0A431IG00-F1
#
_entry.id   AF-A0A431IG00-F1
#
_cell.length_a   1.000
_cell.length_b   1.000
_cell.length_c   1.000
_cell.angle_alpha   90.00
_cell.angle_beta   90.00
_cell.angle_gamma   90.00
#
_symmetry.space_group_name_H-M   'P 1'
#
loop_
_entity.id
_entity.type
_entity.pdbx_description
1 polymer ?
#
loop_
_entity_poly.entity_id
_entity_poly.type
_entity_poly.pdbx_seq_one_letter_code
_entity_poly.pdbx_strand_id
1 'polypeptide(L)'
;MNLLDQIKRDHDNLRQMLEKLEATTERAIKTRRTQFERVRQELTVHAHVEETVLYEAIRDRPETRDMTLEGFEEHHVITVMLAEMGRMPVDTEEWGAKAGVLREF
;
A
#
# COMPACT_ATOMS: atom_id res chain seq x y z
N MET A 1 -17.51 3.01 -15.98
CA MET A 1 -16.44 2.53 -15.08
C MET A 1 -17.11 1.87 -13.89
N ASN A 2 -16.80 0.61 -13.62
CA ASN A 2 -17.33 -0.12 -12.46
C ASN A 2 -16.30 -0.17 -11.31
N LEU A 3 -16.67 -0.77 -10.18
CA LEU A 3 -15.79 -0.89 -9.00
C LEU A 3 -14.47 -1.62 -9.32
N LEU A 4 -14.52 -2.73 -10.06
CA LEU A 4 -13.33 -3.51 -10.41
C LEU A 4 -12.38 -2.70 -11.31
N ASP A 5 -12.92 -1.91 -12.23
CA ASP A 5 -12.13 -1.01 -13.06
C ASP A 5 -11.48 0.12 -12.25
N GLN A 6 -12.10 0.53 -11.14
CA GLN A 6 -11.53 1.55 -10.24
C GLN A 6 -10.39 0.95 -9.41
N ILE A 7 -10.62 -0.22 -8.78
CA ILE A 7 -9.61 -0.93 -7.99
C ILE A 7 -8.35 -1.20 -8.81
N LYS A 8 -8.48 -1.66 -10.06
CA LYS A 8 -7.34 -1.88 -10.95
C LYS A 8 -6.55 -0.60 -11.23
N ARG A 9 -7.25 0.52 -11.43
CA ARG A 9 -6.59 1.83 -11.62
C ARG A 9 -5.88 2.28 -10.34
N ASP A 10 -6.47 2.04 -9.19
CA ASP A 10 -5.85 2.37 -7.91
C ASP A 10 -4.56 1.56 -7.73
N HIS A 11 -4.56 0.26 -8.06
CA HIS A 11 -3.34 -0.55 -8.09
C HIS A 11 -2.28 0.02 -9.03
N ASP A 12 -2.65 0.38 -10.27
CA ASP A 12 -1.69 0.94 -11.23
C ASP A 12 -1.10 2.28 -10.77
N ASN A 13 -1.92 3.11 -10.11
CA ASN A 13 -1.46 4.37 -9.54
C ASN A 13 -0.53 4.14 -8.33
N LEU A 14 -0.90 3.21 -7.44
CA LEU A 14 -0.11 2.84 -6.26
C LEU A 14 1.26 2.29 -6.66
N ARG A 15 1.33 1.39 -7.66
CA ARG A 15 2.60 0.88 -8.20
C ARG A 15 3.52 2.01 -8.65
N GLN A 16 3.01 2.95 -9.45
CA GLN A 16 3.80 4.10 -9.91
C GLN A 16 4.24 5.02 -8.75
N MET A 17 3.43 5.16 -7.71
CA MET A 17 3.78 5.96 -6.54
C MET A 17 4.86 5.29 -5.70
N LEU A 18 4.77 3.97 -5.52
CA LEU A 18 5.77 3.16 -4.81
C LEU A 18 7.11 3.11 -5.55
N GLU A 19 7.08 2.96 -6.88
CA GLU A 19 8.29 3.07 -7.73
C GLU A 19 8.97 4.42 -7.55
N LYS A 20 8.20 5.52 -7.55
CA LYS A 20 8.75 6.87 -7.33
C LYS A 20 9.29 7.05 -5.91
N LEU A 21 8.68 6.42 -4.92
CA LEU A 21 9.11 6.46 -3.52
C LEU A 21 10.45 5.74 -3.35
N GLU A 22 10.55 4.51 -3.87
CA GLU A 22 11.74 3.68 -3.79
C GLU A 22 12.92 4.26 -4.57
N ALA A 23 12.67 4.91 -5.71
CA ALA A 23 13.71 5.59 -6.49
C ALA A 23 14.30 6.86 -5.82
N THR A 24 13.79 7.27 -4.65
CA THR A 24 14.34 8.42 -3.92
C THR A 24 15.62 8.07 -3.14
N THR A 25 16.45 9.08 -2.88
CA THR A 25 17.68 8.94 -2.09
C THR A 25 17.55 9.56 -0.69
N GLU A 26 18.47 9.24 0.21
CA GLU A 26 18.53 9.69 1.61
C GLU A 26 18.58 11.21 1.70
N ARG A 27 19.16 11.86 0.68
CA ARG A 27 19.25 13.33 0.58
C ARG A 27 17.90 13.97 0.24
N ALA A 28 16.94 13.23 -0.30
CA ALA A 28 15.65 13.74 -0.77
C ALA A 28 14.60 13.81 0.35
N ILE A 29 14.98 14.23 1.55
CA ILE A 29 14.16 14.19 2.79
C ILE A 29 12.73 14.71 2.59
N LYS A 30 12.60 15.92 2.04
CA LYS A 30 11.27 16.55 1.83
C LYS A 30 10.43 15.75 0.83
N THR A 31 11.05 15.26 -0.24
CA THR A 31 10.38 14.46 -1.27
C THR A 31 9.94 13.11 -0.71
N ARG A 32 10.81 12.40 0.03
CA ARG A 32 10.49 11.14 0.71
C ARG A 32 9.28 11.30 1.62
N ARG A 33 9.27 12.30 2.50
CA ARG A 33 8.13 12.58 3.40
C ARG A 33 6.84 12.82 2.63
N THR A 34 6.86 13.70 1.63
CA THR A 34 5.66 14.03 0.86
C THR A 34 5.12 12.83 0.08
N GLN A 35 5.99 12.08 -0.60
CA GLN A 35 5.60 10.90 -1.37
C GLN A 35 5.10 9.77 -0.45
N PHE A 36 5.77 9.56 0.68
CA PHE A 36 5.36 8.57 1.68
C PHE A 36 3.98 8.87 2.25
N GLU A 37 3.70 10.10 2.67
CA GLU A 37 2.37 10.44 3.20
C GLU A 37 1.27 10.25 2.14
N ARG A 38 1.57 10.55 0.88
CA ARG A 38 0.64 10.30 -0.22
C ARG A 38 0.40 8.80 -0.42
N VAL A 39 1.45 7.98 -0.49
CA VAL A 39 1.35 6.52 -0.57
C VAL A 39 0.55 5.97 0.60
N ARG A 40 0.85 6.40 1.82
CA ARG A 40 0.15 5.98 3.05
C ARG A 40 -1.34 6.29 2.96
N GLN A 41 -1.72 7.49 2.52
CA GLN A 41 -3.11 7.88 2.37
C GLN A 41 -3.83 7.02 1.32
N GLU A 42 -3.26 6.89 0.12
CA GLU A 42 -3.89 6.13 -0.97
C GLU A 42 -4.02 4.64 -0.62
N LEU A 43 -2.98 4.00 -0.04
CA LEU A 43 -3.05 2.61 0.42
C LEU A 43 -4.13 2.41 1.49
N THR A 44 -4.24 3.35 2.44
CA THR A 44 -5.25 3.26 3.50
C THR A 44 -6.67 3.31 2.92
N VAL A 45 -6.93 4.22 1.99
CA VAL A 45 -8.24 4.36 1.36
C VAL A 45 -8.55 3.17 0.46
N HIS A 46 -7.57 2.73 -0.33
CA HIS A 46 -7.68 1.58 -1.21
C HIS A 46 -8.04 0.30 -0.44
N ALA A 47 -7.25 -0.03 0.59
CA ALA A 47 -7.49 -1.19 1.44
C ALA A 47 -8.87 -1.12 2.10
N HIS A 48 -9.26 0.05 2.61
CA HIS A 48 -10.58 0.23 3.23
C HIS A 48 -11.73 -0.06 2.26
N VAL A 49 -11.63 0.38 1.00
CA VAL A 49 -12.67 0.13 -0.01
C VAL A 49 -12.71 -1.35 -0.39
N GLU A 50 -11.56 -1.98 -0.61
CA GLU A 50 -11.52 -3.42 -0.90
C GLU A 50 -12.13 -4.23 0.25
N GLU A 51 -11.71 -3.97 1.48
CA GLU A 51 -12.18 -4.70 2.65
C GLU A 51 -13.67 -4.52 2.90
N THR A 52 -14.16 -3.28 2.91
CA THR A 52 -15.55 -3.00 3.31
C THR A 52 -16.58 -3.18 2.20
N VAL A 53 -16.15 -3.24 0.93
CA VAL A 53 -17.06 -3.35 -0.21
C VAL A 53 -16.82 -4.63 -1.01
N LEU A 54 -15.58 -4.85 -1.48
CA LEU A 54 -15.29 -5.99 -2.35
C LEU A 54 -15.23 -7.29 -1.55
N TYR A 55 -14.38 -7.37 -0.53
CA TYR A 55 -14.17 -8.55 0.29
C TYR A 55 -15.44 -8.94 1.02
N GLU A 56 -16.18 -8.00 1.62
CA GLU A 56 -17.51 -8.30 2.18
C GLU A 56 -18.48 -8.95 1.17
N ALA A 57 -18.43 -8.57 -0.11
CA ALA A 57 -19.30 -9.15 -1.13
C ALA A 57 -18.87 -10.54 -1.63
N ILE A 58 -17.62 -10.95 -1.39
CA ILE A 58 -17.05 -12.20 -1.94
C ILE A 58 -16.48 -13.16 -0.87
N ARG A 59 -16.36 -12.75 0.40
CA ARG A 59 -15.71 -13.53 1.46
C ARG A 59 -16.36 -14.90 1.74
N ASP A 60 -17.65 -15.03 1.50
CA ASP A 60 -18.41 -16.27 1.75
C ASP A 60 -18.45 -17.21 0.54
N ARG A 61 -17.87 -16.81 -0.60
CA ARG A 61 -17.79 -17.66 -1.79
C ARG A 61 -16.58 -18.61 -1.69
N PRO A 62 -16.76 -19.94 -1.82
CA PRO A 62 -15.66 -20.90 -1.74
C PRO A 62 -14.49 -20.59 -2.69
N GLU A 63 -14.78 -20.05 -3.88
CA GLU A 63 -13.79 -19.78 -4.92
C GLU A 63 -12.87 -18.59 -4.60
N THR A 64 -13.32 -17.66 -3.74
CA THR A 64 -12.58 -16.43 -3.40
C THR A 64 -12.20 -16.35 -1.93
N ARG A 65 -12.64 -17.30 -1.10
CA ARG A 65 -12.46 -17.26 0.36
C ARG A 65 -11.00 -17.14 0.77
N ASP A 66 -10.14 -18.01 0.25
CA ASP A 66 -8.73 -18.05 0.65
C ASP A 66 -7.98 -16.79 0.19
N MET A 67 -8.22 -16.34 -1.05
CA MET A 67 -7.66 -15.07 -1.56
C MET A 67 -8.15 -13.86 -0.76
N THR A 68 -9.40 -13.88 -0.32
CA THR A 68 -9.95 -12.78 0.50
C THR A 68 -9.27 -12.73 1.87
N LEU A 69 -9.05 -13.89 2.49
CA LEU A 69 -8.32 -13.98 3.77
C LEU A 69 -6.87 -13.54 3.63
N GLU A 70 -6.19 -13.96 2.57
CA GLU A 70 -4.83 -13.53 2.26
C GLU A 70 -4.76 -12.00 2.08
N GLY A 71 -5.67 -11.40 1.31
CA GLY A 71 -5.72 -9.95 1.10
C GLY A 71 -5.89 -9.15 2.40
N PHE A 72 -6.70 -9.63 3.36
CA PHE A 72 -6.80 -9.01 4.69
C PHE A 72 -5.46 -9.03 5.45
N GLU A 73 -4.73 -10.14 5.40
CA GLU A 73 -3.45 -10.27 6.09
C GLU A 73 -2.34 -9.47 5.38
N GLU A 74 -2.35 -9.39 4.04
CA GLU A 74 -1.46 -8.51 3.28
C GLU A 74 -1.68 -7.04 3.66
N HIS A 75 -2.94 -6.59 3.72
CA HIS A 75 -3.28 -5.23 4.19
C HIS A 75 -2.84 -4.97 5.62
N HIS A 76 -2.95 -5.97 6.50
CA HIS A 76 -2.44 -5.86 7.86
C HIS A 76 -0.93 -5.63 7.88
N VAL A 77 -0.17 -6.42 7.13
CA VAL A 77 1.30 -6.27 7.03
C VAL A 77 1.67 -4.90 6.47
N ILE A 78 1.03 -4.45 5.39
CA ILE A 78 1.21 -3.12 4.81
C ILE A 78 0.93 -2.03 5.86
N THR A 79 -0.17 -2.15 6.61
CA THR A 79 -0.55 -1.19 7.65
C THR A 79 0.50 -1.08 8.75
N VAL A 80 1.02 -2.21 9.23
CA VAL A 80 2.10 -2.26 10.22
C VAL A 80 3.36 -1.59 9.66
N MET A 81 3.75 -1.93 8.42
CA MET A 81 4.92 -1.34 7.78
C MET A 81 4.81 0.19 7.63
N LEU A 82 3.66 0.70 7.19
CA LEU A 82 3.39 2.13 7.07
C LEU A 82 3.48 2.83 8.45
N ALA A 83 2.95 2.20 9.50
CA ALA A 83 3.03 2.75 10.85
C ALA A 83 4.47 2.83 11.38
N GLU A 84 5.28 1.80 11.11
CA GLU A 84 6.70 1.78 11.46
C GLU A 84 7.49 2.84 10.67
N MET A 85 7.33 2.87 9.35
CA MET A 85 8.01 3.84 8.47
C MET A 85 7.65 5.29 8.83
N GLY A 86 6.41 5.57 9.25
CA GLY A 86 5.98 6.89 9.68
C GLY A 86 6.64 7.39 10.97
N ARG A 87 7.25 6.49 11.75
CA ARG A 87 7.99 6.80 12.99
C ARG A 87 9.51 6.77 12.81
N MET A 88 9.99 6.42 11.62
CA MET A 88 11.40 6.31 11.30
C MET A 88 11.93 7.59 10.62
N PRO A 89 13.21 7.96 10.82
CA PRO A 89 13.84 9.03 10.05
C PRO A 89 13.97 8.62 8.56
N VAL A 90 13.39 9.43 7.67
CA VAL A 90 13.32 9.12 6.22
C VAL A 90 14.69 9.18 5.50
N ASP A 91 15.70 9.72 6.17
CA ASP A 91 17.07 9.90 5.68
C ASP A 91 18.00 8.73 6.03
N THR A 92 17.43 7.63 6.52
CA THR A 92 18.17 6.39 6.84
C THR A 92 18.11 5.37 5.70
N GLU A 93 19.13 4.53 5.61
CA GLU A 93 19.19 3.43 4.64
C GLU A 93 18.10 2.38 4.94
N GLU A 94 17.84 2.11 6.22
CA GLU A 94 16.80 1.18 6.68
C GLU A 94 15.40 1.63 6.23
N TRP A 95 15.13 2.94 6.25
CA TRP A 95 13.87 3.47 5.74
C TRP A 95 13.73 3.23 4.23
N GLY A 96 14.82 3.45 3.47
CA GLY A 96 14.87 3.17 2.03
C GLY A 96 14.66 1.68 1.72
N ALA A 97 15.33 0.79 2.45
CA ALA A 97 15.14 -0.65 2.32
C ALA A 97 13.70 -1.07 2.61
N LYS A 98 13.07 -0.49 3.64
CA LYS A 98 11.67 -0.77 4.00
C LYS A 98 10.69 -0.27 2.94
N ALA A 99 10.98 0.86 2.28
CA ALA A 99 10.23 1.33 1.12
C ALA A 99 10.35 0.36 -0.07
N GLY A 100 11.52 -0.25 -0.25
CA GLY A 100 11.74 -1.31 -1.24
C GLY A 100 10.86 -2.54 -0.99
N VAL A 101 10.81 -3.02 0.26
CA VAL A 101 9.93 -4.14 0.66
C VAL A 101 8.45 -3.76 0.49
N LEU A 102 8.05 -2.53 0.83
CA LEU A 102 6.66 -2.08 0.67
C LEU A 102 6.19 -2.16 -0.79
N ARG A 103 7.10 -1.98 -1.76
CA ARG A 103 6.79 -2.08 -3.21
C ARG A 103 6.56 -3.52 -3.68
N GLU A 104 6.96 -4.52 -2.90
CA GLU A 104 6.76 -5.94 -3.26
C GLU A 104 5.32 -6.42 -3.06
N PHE A 105 4.51 -5.63 -2.33
CA PHE A 105 3.07 -5.77 -2.21
C PHE A 105 2.36 -4.96 -3.31
#